data_AF-A0A935WHT7-F1
#
_entry.id   AF-A0A935WHT7-F1
#
_cell.length_a   1.000
_cell.length_b   1.000
_cell.length_c   1.000
_cell.angle_alpha   90.00
_cell.angle_beta   90.00
_cell.angle_gamma   90.00
#
_symmetry.space_group_name_H-M   'P 1'
#
loop_
_entity.id
_entity.type
_entity.pdbx_description
1 polymer ?
#
loop_
_entity_poly.entity_id
_entity_poly.type
_entity_poly.pdbx_seq_one_letter_code
_entity_poly.pdbx_strand_id
1 'polypeptide(L)'
;MSKMSREEIVREIISCENWKSEIYYVNRGGYEVVPEPRLFKYLEDDVVRVVFPTTVTEVTEGTVVAMVCLYDMRKKYNVYTHTICAGPRVNVMLNSRHSQMPQAMPQPGALGEAAIARFIGWKDAAWGKFLNEELLYGPETASAIWIASFWKAMDRMFGLNTLVNYDPDAVIAAAV
;
A
#
# COMPACT_ATOMS: atom_id res chain seq x y z
N MET A 1 20.59 11.43 16.51
CA MET A 1 20.96 11.09 15.12
C MET A 1 20.25 12.07 14.20
N SER A 2 20.94 12.66 13.22
CA SER A 2 20.26 13.44 12.17
C SER A 2 19.29 12.51 11.44
N LYS A 3 18.02 12.91 11.34
CA LYS A 3 16.99 12.13 10.67
C LYS A 3 17.37 12.01 9.19
N MET A 4 17.48 10.79 8.67
CA MET A 4 17.72 10.59 7.24
C MET A 4 16.63 11.29 6.44
N SER A 5 16.99 11.89 5.32
CA SER A 5 16.03 12.44 4.38
C SER A 5 15.17 11.34 3.78
N ARG A 6 13.99 11.72 3.28
CA ARG A 6 13.08 10.80 2.59
C ARG A 6 13.77 10.16 1.38
N GLU A 7 14.52 10.96 0.63
CA GLU A 7 15.24 10.56 -0.58
C GLU A 7 16.38 9.58 -0.26
N GLU A 8 17.05 9.73 0.87
CA GLU A 8 18.03 8.73 1.35
C GLU A 8 17.35 7.41 1.70
N ILE A 9 16.26 7.44 2.48
CA ILE A 9 15.53 6.23 2.87
C ILE A 9 15.00 5.48 1.64
N VAL A 10 14.42 6.18 0.67
CA VAL A 10 13.92 5.56 -0.57
C VAL A 10 15.05 4.91 -1.37
N ARG A 11 16.21 5.57 -1.48
CA ARG A 11 17.39 5.01 -2.17
C ARG A 11 17.89 3.73 -1.49
N GLU A 12 17.94 3.72 -0.16
CA GLU A 12 18.32 2.53 0.62
C GLU A 12 17.31 1.39 0.46
N ILE A 13 16.00 1.70 0.46
CA ILE A 13 14.96 0.68 0.27
C ILE A 13 15.09 0.00 -1.09
N ILE A 14 15.27 0.78 -2.16
CA ILE A 14 15.34 0.27 -3.54
C ILE A 14 16.65 -0.49 -3.80
N SER A 15 17.72 -0.17 -3.07
CA SER A 15 19.01 -0.86 -3.21
C SER A 15 19.05 -2.22 -2.49
N CYS A 16 18.16 -2.46 -1.53
CA CYS A 16 18.10 -3.70 -0.73
C CYS A 16 17.72 -4.96 -1.54
N GLU A 17 18.21 -6.12 -1.10
CA GLU A 17 17.94 -7.42 -1.74
C GLU A 17 16.46 -7.83 -1.67
N ASN A 18 15.78 -7.54 -0.55
CA ASN A 18 14.35 -7.84 -0.39
C ASN A 18 13.50 -7.10 -1.43
N TRP A 19 13.85 -5.84 -1.72
CA TRP A 19 13.20 -5.06 -2.77
C TRP A 19 13.44 -5.67 -4.14
N LYS A 20 14.72 -5.93 -4.48
CA LYS A 20 15.10 -6.49 -5.79
C LYS A 20 14.43 -7.84 -6.06
N SER A 21 14.36 -8.69 -5.05
CA SER A 21 13.69 -9.98 -5.13
C SER A 21 12.19 -9.83 -5.41
N GLU A 22 11.49 -8.97 -4.65
CA GLU A 22 10.06 -8.75 -4.87
C GLU A 22 9.78 -8.12 -6.24
N ILE A 23 10.55 -7.10 -6.64
CA ILE A 23 10.46 -6.48 -7.98
C ILE A 23 10.61 -7.53 -9.08
N TYR A 24 11.55 -8.47 -8.95
CA TYR A 24 11.71 -9.53 -9.94
C TYR A 24 10.44 -10.37 -10.11
N TYR A 25 9.76 -10.74 -9.02
CA TYR A 25 8.51 -11.48 -9.08
C TYR A 25 7.34 -10.65 -9.60
N VAL A 26 7.26 -9.38 -9.20
CA VAL A 26 6.23 -8.43 -9.65
C VAL A 26 6.33 -8.21 -11.16
N ASN A 27 7.54 -7.96 -11.66
CA ASN A 27 7.81 -7.80 -13.09
C ASN A 27 7.51 -9.08 -13.88
N ARG A 28 7.82 -10.26 -13.31
CA ARG A 28 7.44 -11.55 -13.93
C ARG A 28 5.92 -11.72 -14.04
N GLY A 29 5.16 -11.12 -13.12
CA GLY A 29 3.70 -11.04 -13.17
C GLY A 29 3.15 -10.02 -14.16
N GLY A 30 4.00 -9.27 -14.88
CA GLY A 30 3.60 -8.24 -15.84
C GLY A 30 3.26 -6.88 -15.21
N TYR A 31 3.61 -6.68 -13.93
CA TYR A 31 3.36 -5.43 -13.22
C TYR A 31 4.65 -4.62 -13.08
N GLU A 32 4.55 -3.30 -13.13
CA GLU A 32 5.68 -2.39 -12.91
C GLU A 32 5.43 -1.56 -11.66
N VAL A 33 6.39 -1.54 -10.74
CA VAL A 33 6.35 -0.69 -9.54
C VAL A 33 7.05 0.64 -9.83
N VAL A 34 6.36 1.74 -9.52
CA VAL A 34 6.94 3.09 -9.63
C VAL A 34 7.91 3.31 -8.45
N PRO A 35 9.17 3.72 -8.70
CA PRO A 35 10.17 3.91 -7.64
C PRO A 35 9.94 5.17 -6.79
N GLU A 36 8.88 5.94 -7.06
CA GLU A 36 8.44 7.06 -6.26
C GLU A 36 7.35 6.61 -5.27
N PRO A 37 7.53 6.80 -3.95
CA PRO A 37 6.55 6.36 -2.98
C PRO A 37 5.28 7.21 -3.03
N ARG A 38 4.13 6.55 -2.94
CA ARG A 38 2.82 7.22 -2.81
C ARG A 38 2.37 7.33 -1.36
N LEU A 39 2.96 6.54 -0.45
CA LEU A 39 2.78 6.69 1.00
C LEU A 39 4.13 6.63 1.69
N PHE A 40 4.37 7.55 2.61
CA PHE A 40 5.59 7.59 3.42
C PHE A 40 5.26 7.98 4.85
N LYS A 41 5.63 7.14 5.83
CA LYS A 41 5.30 7.38 7.23
C LYS A 41 6.42 6.93 8.16
N TYR A 42 6.89 7.86 9.00
CA TYR A 42 7.68 7.53 10.18
C TYR A 42 6.78 6.88 11.23
N LEU A 43 7.20 5.74 11.76
CA LEU A 43 6.54 5.02 12.83
C LEU A 43 7.38 5.08 14.11
N GLU A 44 6.92 4.42 15.17
CA GLU A 44 7.68 4.23 16.40
C GLU A 44 8.95 3.38 16.16
N ASP A 45 9.88 3.34 17.13
CA ASP A 45 11.10 2.52 17.08
C ASP A 45 12.04 2.75 15.89
N ASP A 46 12.05 3.97 15.34
CA ASP A 46 12.92 4.37 14.22
C ASP A 46 12.73 3.53 12.94
N VAL A 47 11.50 3.04 12.72
CA VAL A 47 11.14 2.40 11.45
C VAL A 47 10.28 3.31 10.58
N VAL A 48 10.35 3.07 9.28
CA VAL A 48 9.62 3.83 8.27
C VAL A 48 8.81 2.89 7.40
N ARG A 49 7.53 3.19 7.25
CA ARG A 49 6.64 2.53 6.30
C ARG A 49 6.67 3.31 4.99
N VAL A 50 6.94 2.60 3.90
CA VAL A 50 6.90 3.17 2.56
C VAL A 50 6.06 2.28 1.66
N VAL A 51 5.17 2.87 0.87
CA VAL A 51 4.34 2.15 -0.09
C VAL A 51 4.50 2.78 -1.46
N PHE A 52 4.84 1.95 -2.42
CA PHE A 52 5.11 2.29 -3.81
C PHE A 52 3.93 1.84 -4.66
N PRO A 53 3.39 2.67 -5.56
CA PRO A 53 2.31 2.28 -6.43
C PRO A 53 2.84 1.45 -7.60
N THR A 54 1.97 0.65 -8.23
CA THR A 54 2.23 0.12 -9.57
C THR A 54 1.66 1.04 -10.65
N THR A 55 1.99 0.78 -11.92
CA THR A 55 1.49 1.51 -13.09
C THR A 55 0.10 1.04 -13.56
N VAL A 56 -0.54 0.12 -12.83
CA VAL A 56 -1.83 -0.46 -13.23
C VAL A 56 -2.94 0.60 -13.28
N THR A 57 -3.73 0.54 -14.35
CA THR A 57 -4.91 1.39 -14.56
C THR A 57 -6.21 0.62 -14.44
N GLU A 58 -6.17 -0.69 -14.71
CA GLU A 58 -7.29 -1.61 -14.59
C GLU A 58 -6.98 -2.66 -13.52
N VAL A 59 -7.98 -3.01 -12.72
CA VAL A 59 -7.85 -4.02 -11.66
C VAL A 59 -8.80 -5.19 -11.89
N THR A 60 -8.28 -6.39 -11.69
CA THR A 60 -9.04 -7.61 -11.45
C THR A 60 -8.57 -8.22 -10.12
N GLU A 61 -9.25 -9.25 -9.61
CA GLU A 61 -8.82 -9.86 -8.34
C GLU A 61 -7.40 -10.43 -8.51
N GLY A 62 -6.49 -10.04 -7.61
CA GLY A 62 -5.09 -10.43 -7.66
C GLY A 62 -4.17 -9.46 -8.40
N THR A 63 -4.69 -8.41 -9.05
CA THR A 63 -3.85 -7.34 -9.63
C THR A 63 -2.96 -6.72 -8.56
N VAL A 64 -1.65 -6.64 -8.80
CA VAL A 64 -0.71 -5.98 -7.88
C VAL A 64 -0.87 -4.47 -8.01
N VAL A 65 -1.37 -3.81 -6.97
CA VAL A 65 -1.66 -2.36 -6.98
C VAL A 65 -0.62 -1.52 -6.26
N ALA A 66 0.14 -2.15 -5.36
CA ALA A 66 1.19 -1.49 -4.62
C ALA A 66 2.21 -2.50 -4.08
N MET A 67 3.34 -1.99 -3.63
CA MET A 67 4.35 -2.73 -2.89
C MET A 67 4.68 -1.98 -1.60
N VAL A 68 4.64 -2.68 -0.47
CA VAL A 68 4.89 -2.12 0.86
C VAL A 68 6.23 -2.58 1.41
N CYS A 69 6.96 -1.65 2.00
CA CYS A 69 8.23 -1.90 2.68
C CYS A 69 8.16 -1.41 4.14
N LEU A 70 8.82 -2.14 5.02
CA LEU A 70 9.18 -1.65 6.36
C LEU A 70 10.70 -1.50 6.42
N TYR A 71 11.19 -0.28 6.59
CA TYR A 71 12.61 0.02 6.68
C TYR A 71 13.00 0.35 8.12
N ASP A 72 14.04 -0.31 8.64
CA ASP A 72 14.62 -0.01 9.95
C ASP A 72 15.78 0.99 9.76
N MET A 73 15.62 2.23 10.25
CA MET A 73 16.63 3.27 10.08
C MET A 73 17.87 3.05 10.94
N ARG A 74 17.77 2.29 12.05
CA ARG A 74 18.92 2.01 12.93
C ARG A 74 19.84 0.99 12.30
N LYS A 75 19.25 -0.08 11.76
CA LYS A 75 19.98 -1.20 11.14
C LYS A 75 20.20 -1.01 9.64
N LYS A 76 19.56 -0.01 9.03
CA LYS A 76 19.65 0.35 7.61
C LYS A 76 19.33 -0.81 6.66
N TYR A 77 18.19 -1.47 6.87
CA TYR A 77 17.73 -2.56 6.01
C TYR A 77 16.20 -2.63 5.93
N ASN A 78 15.71 -3.29 4.89
CA ASN A 78 14.29 -3.63 4.76
C ASN A 78 13.96 -4.82 5.65
N VAL A 79 13.17 -4.60 6.69
CA VAL A 79 12.62 -5.68 7.53
C VAL A 79 11.80 -6.64 6.67
N TYR A 80 10.99 -6.10 5.76
CA TYR A 80 10.30 -6.86 4.73
C TYR A 80 9.86 -5.98 3.56
N THR A 81 9.56 -6.63 2.44
CA THR A 81 8.96 -6.06 1.24
C THR A 81 7.93 -7.04 0.70
N HIS A 82 6.69 -6.60 0.46
CA HIS A 82 5.63 -7.45 -0.07
C HIS A 82 4.67 -6.68 -0.97
N THR A 83 4.05 -7.39 -1.92
CA THR A 83 2.95 -6.88 -2.74
C THR A 83 1.65 -6.67 -1.96
N ILE A 84 0.87 -5.70 -2.43
CA ILE A 84 -0.53 -5.49 -2.06
C ILE A 84 -1.34 -5.67 -3.33
N CYS A 85 -2.29 -6.59 -3.30
CA CYS A 85 -3.11 -6.94 -4.45
C CYS A 85 -4.56 -6.44 -4.30
N ALA A 86 -5.24 -6.26 -5.43
CA ALA A 86 -6.65 -5.93 -5.51
C ALA A 86 -7.53 -7.13 -5.16
N GLY A 87 -8.65 -6.86 -4.49
CA GLY A 87 -9.58 -7.88 -4.03
C GLY A 87 -9.31 -8.41 -2.61
N PRO A 88 -10.32 -9.06 -1.99
CA PRO A 88 -10.36 -9.33 -0.56
C PRO A 88 -9.41 -10.43 -0.11
N ARG A 89 -9.22 -11.48 -0.92
CA ARG A 89 -8.61 -12.75 -0.49
C ARG A 89 -7.11 -12.89 -0.77
N VAL A 90 -6.52 -11.92 -1.46
CA VAL A 90 -5.16 -12.06 -2.04
C VAL A 90 -4.04 -11.48 -1.18
N ASN A 91 -4.35 -10.74 -0.11
CA ASN A 91 -3.32 -10.23 0.79
C ASN A 91 -3.14 -11.18 1.98
N VAL A 92 -2.08 -11.98 1.96
CA VAL A 92 -1.71 -12.93 3.03
C VAL A 92 -1.68 -12.25 4.40
N MET A 93 -1.28 -10.97 4.48
CA MET A 93 -1.26 -10.17 5.71
C MET A 93 -2.65 -9.90 6.32
N LEU A 94 -3.73 -9.92 5.53
CA LEU A 94 -5.10 -9.83 6.06
C LEU A 94 -5.53 -11.16 6.68
N ASN A 95 -5.07 -12.28 6.10
CA ASN A 95 -5.32 -13.63 6.61
C ASN A 95 -4.42 -14.01 7.80
N SER A 96 -3.32 -13.29 7.99
CA SER A 96 -2.30 -13.56 9.01
C SER A 96 -2.27 -12.50 10.12
N ARG A 97 -3.42 -11.88 10.43
CA ARG A 97 -3.57 -10.88 11.51
C ARG A 97 -3.00 -11.34 12.87
N HIS A 98 -2.98 -12.65 13.13
CA HIS A 98 -2.43 -13.25 14.35
C HIS A 98 -1.01 -13.83 14.18
N SER A 99 -0.35 -13.58 13.05
CA SER A 99 1.01 -14.03 12.79
C SER A 99 2.02 -13.18 13.57
N GLN A 100 3.04 -13.84 14.11
CA GLN A 100 4.12 -13.25 14.91
C GLN A 100 5.16 -12.48 14.08
N MET A 101 4.84 -12.08 12.86
CA MET A 101 5.77 -11.24 12.09
C MET A 101 5.92 -9.89 12.81
N PRO A 102 7.13 -9.28 12.84
CA PRO A 102 7.32 -7.94 13.37
C PRO A 102 6.47 -6.94 12.56
N GLN A 103 5.27 -6.64 13.04
CA GLN A 103 4.38 -5.65 12.44
C GLN A 103 4.58 -4.32 13.15
N ALA A 104 5.23 -3.38 12.48
CA ALA A 104 5.18 -2.00 12.93
C ALA A 104 3.76 -1.47 12.73
N MET A 105 3.13 -1.06 13.83
CA MET A 105 1.74 -0.61 13.85
C MET A 105 1.59 0.67 13.03
N PRO A 106 0.52 0.80 12.21
CA PRO A 106 0.33 1.98 11.38
C PRO A 106 -0.01 3.24 12.20
N GLN A 107 -0.53 3.04 13.42
CA GLN A 107 -0.82 4.07 14.40
C GLN A 107 -0.50 3.57 15.82
N PRO A 108 -0.24 4.45 16.80
CA PRO A 108 0.09 4.05 18.16
C PRO A 108 -1.02 3.28 18.88
N GLY A 109 -0.62 2.27 19.66
CA GLY A 109 -1.51 1.54 20.58
C GLY A 109 -2.77 0.95 19.92
N ALA A 110 -3.91 1.06 20.61
CA ALA A 110 -5.19 0.50 20.16
C ALA A 110 -5.71 1.10 18.83
N LEU A 111 -5.25 2.29 18.45
CA LEU A 111 -5.62 2.91 17.18
C LEU A 111 -5.05 2.13 15.99
N GLY A 112 -3.85 1.56 16.12
CA GLY A 112 -3.24 0.76 15.05
C GLY A 112 -4.05 -0.50 14.76
N GLU A 113 -4.47 -1.22 15.79
CA GLU A 113 -5.32 -2.41 15.66
C GLU A 113 -6.66 -2.11 15.00
N ALA A 114 -7.31 -1.02 15.45
CA ALA A 114 -8.58 -0.58 14.89
C ALA A 114 -8.41 -0.14 13.42
N ALA A 115 -7.31 0.54 13.08
CA ALA A 115 -7.01 0.97 11.73
C ALA A 115 -6.80 -0.21 10.77
N ILE A 116 -6.03 -1.23 11.19
CA ILE A 116 -5.82 -2.46 10.42
C ILE A 116 -7.17 -3.18 10.20
N ALA A 117 -7.96 -3.36 11.26
CA ALA A 117 -9.26 -4.01 11.18
C ALA A 117 -10.23 -3.27 10.22
N ARG A 118 -10.26 -1.94 10.29
CA ARG A 118 -11.05 -1.10 9.39
C ARG A 118 -10.58 -1.20 7.95
N PHE A 119 -9.27 -1.27 7.71
CA PHE A 119 -8.73 -1.42 6.36
C PHE A 119 -9.06 -2.80 5.76
N ILE A 120 -8.98 -3.87 6.55
CA ILE A 120 -9.44 -5.22 6.15
C ILE A 120 -10.91 -5.17 5.75
N GLY A 121 -11.79 -4.68 6.64
CA GLY A 121 -13.22 -4.61 6.36
C GLY A 121 -13.55 -3.69 5.18
N TRP A 122 -12.78 -2.60 4.99
CA TRP A 122 -12.90 -1.76 3.80
C TRP A 122 -12.54 -2.53 2.53
N LYS A 123 -11.46 -3.31 2.51
CA LYS A 123 -11.07 -4.09 1.32
C LYS A 123 -12.17 -5.05 0.88
N ASP A 124 -12.81 -5.72 1.84
CA ASP A 124 -13.93 -6.64 1.56
C ASP A 124 -15.13 -5.88 0.95
N ALA A 125 -15.56 -4.80 1.60
CA ALA A 125 -16.68 -3.99 1.13
C ALA A 125 -16.41 -3.29 -0.22
N ALA A 126 -15.20 -2.78 -0.41
CA ALA A 126 -14.79 -2.07 -1.62
C ALA A 126 -14.79 -2.98 -2.84
N TRP A 127 -14.46 -4.27 -2.67
CA TRP A 127 -14.54 -5.23 -3.77
C TRP A 127 -15.97 -5.46 -4.23
N GLY A 128 -16.91 -5.66 -3.29
CA GLY A 128 -18.33 -5.77 -3.63
C GLY A 128 -18.87 -4.51 -4.32
N LYS A 129 -18.41 -3.32 -3.93
CA LYS A 129 -18.74 -2.07 -4.61
C LYS A 129 -18.18 -2.01 -6.02
N PHE A 130 -16.90 -2.35 -6.21
CA PHE A 130 -16.24 -2.38 -7.51
C PHE A 130 -16.98 -3.23 -8.53
N LEU A 131 -17.42 -4.43 -8.15
CA LEU A 131 -18.17 -5.32 -9.06
C LEU A 131 -19.49 -4.70 -9.54
N ASN A 132 -20.14 -3.86 -8.73
CA ASN A 132 -21.32 -3.13 -9.15
C ASN A 132 -20.97 -1.91 -10.02
N GLU A 133 -19.90 -1.18 -9.67
CA GLU A 133 -19.42 -0.03 -10.43
C GLU A 133 -18.92 -0.42 -11.82
N GLU A 134 -18.28 -1.59 -11.95
CA GLU A 134 -17.83 -2.14 -13.23
C GLU A 134 -19.01 -2.37 -14.18
N LEU A 135 -20.14 -2.88 -13.67
CA LEU A 135 -21.37 -3.07 -14.45
C LEU A 135 -22.02 -1.74 -14.86
N LEU A 136 -21.89 -0.69 -14.05
CA LEU A 136 -22.53 0.60 -14.27
C LEU A 136 -21.71 1.54 -15.16
N TYR A 137 -20.39 1.60 -14.96
CA TYR A 137 -19.51 2.60 -15.53
C TYR A 137 -18.40 2.02 -16.42
N GLY A 138 -18.33 0.69 -16.52
CA GLY A 138 -17.27 -0.03 -17.22
C GLY A 138 -16.02 -0.26 -16.35
N PRO A 139 -15.12 -1.17 -16.80
CA PRO A 139 -13.96 -1.63 -16.03
C PRO A 139 -12.93 -0.53 -15.76
N GLU A 140 -12.70 0.37 -16.72
CA GLU A 140 -11.73 1.46 -16.61
C GLU A 140 -12.12 2.43 -15.48
N THR A 141 -13.35 2.94 -15.50
CA THR A 141 -13.88 3.88 -14.51
C THR A 141 -13.95 3.25 -13.12
N ALA A 142 -14.47 2.02 -13.03
CA ALA A 142 -14.55 1.30 -11.76
C ALA A 142 -13.14 1.05 -11.17
N SER A 143 -12.16 0.73 -12.01
CA SER A 143 -10.78 0.53 -11.59
C SER A 143 -10.15 1.80 -11.06
N ALA A 144 -10.34 2.93 -11.76
CA ALA A 144 -9.86 4.23 -11.30
C ALA A 144 -10.44 4.62 -9.93
N ILE A 145 -11.76 4.44 -9.75
CA ILE A 145 -12.45 4.70 -8.48
C ILE A 145 -11.92 3.79 -7.36
N TRP A 146 -11.73 2.50 -7.65
CA TRP A 146 -11.25 1.54 -6.67
C TRP A 146 -9.80 1.82 -6.25
N ILE A 147 -8.90 2.08 -7.21
CA ILE A 147 -7.49 2.43 -6.94
C ILE A 147 -7.41 3.72 -6.10
N ALA A 148 -8.18 4.75 -6.44
CA ALA A 148 -8.20 5.99 -5.67
C ALA A 148 -8.74 5.75 -4.25
N SER A 149 -9.83 4.98 -4.13
CA SER A 149 -10.40 4.59 -2.83
C SER A 149 -9.43 3.76 -1.99
N PHE A 150 -8.62 2.90 -2.63
CA PHE A 150 -7.55 2.14 -1.99
C PHE A 150 -6.51 3.05 -1.33
N TRP A 151 -6.01 4.04 -2.07
CA TRP A 151 -5.04 4.99 -1.50
C TRP A 151 -5.66 5.84 -0.39
N LYS A 152 -6.93 6.23 -0.52
CA LYS A 152 -7.66 6.93 0.55
C LYS A 152 -7.80 6.08 1.81
N ALA A 153 -8.08 4.79 1.66
CA ALA A 153 -8.18 3.85 2.78
C ALA A 153 -6.81 3.59 3.43
N MET A 154 -5.75 3.48 2.63
CA MET A 154 -4.37 3.39 3.11
C MET A 154 -3.99 4.64 3.92
N ASP A 155 -4.29 5.84 3.42
CA ASP A 155 -3.99 7.09 4.12
C ASP A 155 -4.66 7.15 5.50
N ARG A 156 -5.95 6.79 5.55
CA ARG A 156 -6.70 6.67 6.81
C ARG A 156 -6.09 5.64 7.76
N MET A 157 -5.62 4.51 7.23
CA MET A 157 -4.97 3.48 8.04
C MET A 157 -3.71 4.02 8.74
N PHE A 158 -2.96 4.91 8.08
CA PHE A 158 -1.72 5.51 8.62
C PHE A 158 -1.91 6.88 9.30
N GLY A 159 -3.16 7.25 9.62
CA GLY A 159 -3.47 8.45 10.40
C GLY A 159 -3.60 9.74 9.58
N LEU A 160 -3.91 9.64 8.29
CA LEU A 160 -4.15 10.74 7.34
C LEU A 160 -2.91 11.58 7.00
N ASN A 161 -2.97 12.26 5.84
CA ASN A 161 -1.92 13.16 5.34
C ASN A 161 -0.54 12.48 5.20
N THR A 162 -0.56 11.21 4.81
CA THR A 162 0.62 10.36 4.58
C THR A 162 0.88 10.09 3.11
N LEU A 163 -0.10 10.40 2.26
CA LEU A 163 0.06 10.32 0.81
C LEU A 163 1.01 11.40 0.31
N VAL A 164 1.76 11.03 -0.72
CA VAL A 164 2.71 11.90 -1.40
C VAL A 164 2.27 12.03 -2.85
N ASN A 165 2.18 13.26 -3.35
CA ASN A 165 1.93 13.57 -4.76
C ASN A 165 0.70 12.85 -5.35
N TYR A 166 -0.34 12.61 -4.53
CA TYR A 166 -1.55 11.92 -4.96
C TYR A 166 -2.77 12.40 -4.19
N ASP A 167 -3.81 12.81 -4.92
CA ASP A 167 -5.11 13.20 -4.37
C ASP A 167 -6.17 12.19 -4.83
N PRO A 168 -6.61 11.26 -3.96
CA PRO A 168 -7.64 10.30 -4.31
C PRO A 168 -9.00 10.95 -4.54
N ASP A 169 -9.29 12.08 -3.89
CA ASP A 169 -10.60 12.72 -3.97
C ASP A 169 -10.79 13.44 -5.31
N ALA A 170 -9.72 14.04 -5.84
CA ALA A 170 -9.72 14.58 -7.20
C ALA A 170 -9.98 13.49 -8.26
N VAL A 171 -9.39 12.30 -8.11
CA VAL A 171 -9.60 11.18 -9.04
C VAL A 171 -11.04 10.66 -8.99
N ILE A 172 -11.57 10.46 -7.78
CA ILE A 172 -12.95 9.99 -7.61
C ILE A 172 -13.95 11.03 -8.16
N ALA A 173 -13.72 12.32 -7.91
CA ALA A 173 -14.60 13.39 -8.40
C ALA A 173 -14.58 13.53 -9.92
N ALA A 174 -13.50 13.12 -10.60
CA ALA A 174 -13.41 13.12 -12.05
C ALA A 174 -14.08 11.91 -12.71
N ALA A 175 -14.35 10.84 -11.94
CA ALA A 175 -14.86 9.56 -12.43
C ALA A 175 -16.38 9.38 -12.24
N VAL A 176 -17.03 10.29 -11.50
CA VAL A 176 -18.47 10.28 -11.17
C VAL A 176 -19.12 11.56 -11.65
#